data_AF-A0AAD5B9R7-F1
#
_entry.id   AF-A0AAD5B9R7-F1
#
_cell.length_a   1.000
_cell.length_b   1.000
_cell.length_c   1.000
_cell.angle_alpha   90.00
_cell.angle_beta   90.00
_cell.angle_gamma   90.00
#
_symmetry.space_group_name_H-M   'P 1'
#
loop_
_entity.id
_entity.type
_entity.pdbx_description
1 polymer ?
#
loop_
_entity_poly.entity_id
_entity_poly.type
_entity_poly.pdbx_seq_one_letter_code
_entity_poly.pdbx_strand_id
1 'polypeptide(L)'
;MSRPKKWTDVSIELIKDPDNFELWQQLITSAEYNDKNGISKSTPQSQLQTLRTSYDRFLAKYPFMYKYWIRYAEWEFKLTDLDAAIKIYDDAFQHLECCIELWVNYLQFRINTITNNVDQVLNLFEKARRLIGCHFYSYEFYTLYLSFLESYATDTNQFKRKYYTLLRIILEVPLYHYEYFYKKYFELISRIGNDAKLQSDLPYIVPAKELQRQTKNLSQELKKTFTDAYITIQHKVYELYHFEKRFKRHHNDIRLISRQQLDAWLQYFDFLQLQKYPQSYIEMNYWRYLYIAANYPESWQKFADYFVFYKKFNSARHILIRGWKYLGNHQILIKLIDLEIFLKQYLRAKELIVEYVKYNVSIPVAIHEKLISIERIFNENDDDHMLNIFKSIIQDTQNDWFFNVLNYYSIDKDKKMVFLAEMKEFKGQKYYDTAMKLVSEKGKEDQEKSPNFNQLYKQLLYSSS
;
A
#
# COMPACT_ATOMS: atom_id res chain seq x y z
N MET A 1 -8.63 6.16 -35.43
CA MET A 1 -8.06 5.14 -34.52
C MET A 1 -7.95 3.82 -35.26
N SER A 2 -6.82 3.12 -35.16
CA SER A 2 -6.65 1.78 -35.75
C SER A 2 -7.65 0.79 -35.14
N ARG A 3 -8.08 -0.22 -35.91
CA ARG A 3 -8.97 -1.28 -35.42
C ARG A 3 -8.24 -2.08 -34.33
N PRO A 4 -8.86 -2.34 -33.16
CA PRO A 4 -8.25 -3.21 -32.15
C PRO A 4 -7.97 -4.61 -32.72
N LYS A 5 -6.88 -5.24 -32.25
CA LYS A 5 -6.62 -6.67 -32.52
C LYS A 5 -7.78 -7.52 -31.99
N LYS A 6 -7.97 -8.74 -32.52
CA LYS A 6 -8.98 -9.64 -31.96
C LYS A 6 -8.58 -10.07 -30.56
N TRP A 7 -9.57 -10.23 -29.69
CA TRP A 7 -9.35 -10.63 -28.30
C TRP A 7 -8.57 -11.95 -28.17
N THR A 8 -8.85 -12.93 -29.03
CA THR A 8 -8.17 -14.23 -29.05
C THR A 8 -6.69 -14.12 -29.39
N ASP A 9 -6.34 -13.22 -30.31
CA ASP A 9 -4.96 -13.08 -30.76
C ASP A 9 -4.13 -12.41 -29.65
N VAL A 10 -4.69 -11.38 -29.02
CA VAL A 10 -4.06 -10.70 -27.87
C VAL A 10 -3.93 -11.64 -26.67
N SER A 11 -4.94 -12.49 -26.41
CA SER A 11 -4.86 -13.44 -25.29
C SER A 11 -3.79 -14.51 -25.51
N ILE A 12 -3.58 -14.96 -26.75
CA ILE A 12 -2.48 -15.87 -27.11
C ILE A 12 -1.12 -15.16 -26.94
N GLU A 13 -1.00 -13.89 -27.35
CA GLU A 13 0.22 -13.10 -27.14
C GLU A 13 0.54 -12.93 -25.64
N LEU A 14 -0.48 -12.68 -24.80
CA LEU A 14 -0.32 -12.56 -23.34
C LEU A 14 0.10 -13.85 -22.65
N ILE A 15 -0.24 -15.03 -23.18
CA ILE A 15 0.26 -16.30 -22.63
C ILE A 15 1.77 -16.39 -22.79
N LYS A 16 2.33 -15.81 -23.86
CA LYS A 16 3.78 -15.80 -24.13
C LYS A 16 4.51 -14.72 -23.35
N ASP A 17 3.88 -13.56 -23.17
CA ASP A 17 4.44 -12.40 -22.46
C ASP A 17 3.42 -11.81 -21.46
N PRO A 18 3.22 -12.46 -20.29
CA PRO A 18 2.17 -12.10 -19.34
C PRO A 18 2.44 -10.79 -18.58
N ASP A 19 3.66 -10.26 -18.64
CA ASP A 19 4.05 -9.00 -17.99
C ASP A 19 3.93 -7.79 -18.91
N ASN A 20 3.52 -8.00 -20.18
CA ASN A 20 3.38 -6.93 -21.15
C ASN A 20 2.11 -6.10 -20.93
N PHE A 21 2.26 -4.94 -20.32
CA PHE A 21 1.12 -4.08 -20.04
C PHE A 21 0.39 -3.58 -21.27
N GLU A 22 1.08 -3.29 -22.38
CA GLU A 22 0.42 -2.79 -23.58
C GLU A 22 -0.52 -3.85 -24.16
N LEU A 23 -0.13 -5.13 -24.13
CA LEU A 23 -0.99 -6.25 -24.51
C LEU A 23 -2.20 -6.36 -23.58
N TRP A 24 -2.02 -6.16 -22.28
CA TRP A 24 -3.11 -6.11 -21.31
C TRP A 24 -4.09 -4.96 -21.58
N GLN A 25 -3.62 -3.77 -21.93
CA GLN A 25 -4.47 -2.64 -22.33
C GLN A 25 -5.22 -2.94 -23.64
N GLN A 26 -4.55 -3.59 -24.60
CA GLN A 26 -5.17 -4.05 -25.84
C GLN A 26 -6.25 -5.11 -25.56
N LEU A 27 -6.02 -6.03 -24.62
CA LEU A 27 -7.00 -7.06 -24.25
C LEU A 27 -8.32 -6.42 -23.78
N ILE A 28 -8.25 -5.43 -22.88
CA ILE A 28 -9.41 -4.67 -22.42
C ILE A 28 -10.10 -3.96 -23.58
N THR A 29 -9.33 -3.25 -24.40
CA THR A 29 -9.86 -2.51 -25.55
C THR A 29 -10.58 -3.44 -26.54
N SER A 30 -10.01 -4.61 -26.81
CA SER A 30 -10.59 -5.63 -27.69
C SER A 30 -11.85 -6.26 -27.10
N ALA A 31 -11.88 -6.51 -25.79
CA ALA A 31 -13.04 -7.04 -25.10
C ALA A 31 -14.23 -6.06 -25.16
N GLU A 32 -13.98 -4.76 -24.98
CA GLU A 32 -15.01 -3.72 -25.04
C GLU A 32 -15.49 -3.45 -26.47
N TYR A 33 -14.58 -3.55 -27.44
CA TYR A 33 -14.91 -3.36 -28.85
C TYR A 33 -15.82 -4.46 -29.40
N ASN A 34 -15.68 -5.68 -28.88
CA ASN A 34 -16.51 -6.85 -29.22
C ASN A 34 -16.74 -7.02 -30.73
N ASP A 35 -15.65 -6.98 -31.52
CA ASP A 35 -15.67 -7.13 -32.98
C ASP A 35 -16.66 -6.20 -33.73
N LYS A 36 -16.78 -4.93 -33.31
CA LYS A 36 -17.72 -3.89 -33.82
C LYS A 36 -19.15 -3.99 -33.31
N ASN A 37 -19.51 -5.06 -32.60
CA ASN A 37 -20.86 -5.20 -32.07
C ASN A 37 -21.06 -4.33 -30.82
N GLY A 38 -19.97 -3.88 -30.19
CA GLY A 38 -20.02 -3.19 -28.91
C GLY A 38 -20.58 -4.09 -27.80
N ILE A 39 -20.81 -3.50 -26.64
CA ILE A 39 -21.34 -4.19 -25.46
C ILE A 39 -22.62 -3.49 -25.00
N SER A 40 -23.69 -4.25 -24.80
CA SER A 40 -24.98 -3.80 -24.30
C SER A 40 -25.66 -4.89 -23.47
N LYS A 41 -26.82 -4.59 -22.88
CA LYS A 41 -27.60 -5.58 -22.10
C LYS A 41 -28.09 -6.77 -22.92
N SER A 42 -28.18 -6.65 -24.25
CA SER A 42 -28.59 -7.74 -25.14
C SER A 42 -27.42 -8.56 -25.68
N THR A 43 -26.17 -8.18 -25.36
CA THR A 43 -24.98 -8.92 -25.75
C THR A 43 -25.01 -10.34 -25.15
N PRO A 44 -24.64 -11.38 -25.93
CA PRO A 44 -24.58 -12.75 -25.43
C PRO A 44 -23.77 -12.89 -24.15
N GLN A 45 -24.25 -13.72 -23.21
CA GLN A 45 -23.63 -13.91 -21.90
C GLN A 45 -22.15 -14.34 -22.00
N SER A 46 -21.78 -15.11 -23.03
CA SER A 46 -20.39 -15.51 -23.27
C SER A 46 -19.46 -14.31 -23.52
N GLN A 47 -19.92 -13.32 -24.28
CA GLN A 47 -19.15 -12.10 -24.58
C GLN A 47 -19.08 -11.17 -23.36
N LEU A 48 -20.17 -11.07 -22.58
CA LEU A 48 -20.16 -10.37 -21.29
C LEU A 48 -19.17 -11.02 -20.31
N GLN A 49 -19.10 -12.35 -20.30
CA GLN A 49 -18.13 -13.08 -19.47
C GLN A 49 -16.70 -12.84 -19.93
N THR A 50 -16.45 -12.74 -21.25
CA THR A 50 -15.13 -12.35 -21.79
C THR A 50 -14.71 -10.97 -21.29
N LEU A 51 -15.63 -9.99 -21.29
CA LEU A 51 -15.36 -8.65 -20.76
C LEU A 51 -14.97 -8.69 -19.28
N ARG A 52 -15.81 -9.32 -18.45
CA ARG A 52 -15.59 -9.47 -17.00
C ARG A 52 -14.26 -10.15 -16.70
N THR A 53 -14.03 -11.30 -17.33
CA THR A 53 -12.78 -12.07 -17.16
C THR A 53 -11.56 -11.25 -17.57
N SER A 54 -11.66 -10.43 -18.63
CA SER A 54 -10.55 -9.57 -19.05
C SER A 54 -10.22 -8.53 -17.99
N TYR A 55 -11.24 -7.89 -17.42
CA TYR A 55 -11.09 -6.92 -16.33
C TYR A 55 -10.57 -7.57 -15.04
N ASP A 56 -11.14 -8.69 -14.61
CA ASP A 56 -10.73 -9.41 -13.40
C ASP A 56 -9.26 -9.83 -13.47
N ARG A 57 -8.84 -10.39 -14.61
CA ARG A 57 -7.44 -10.82 -14.81
C ARG A 57 -6.49 -9.63 -14.91
N PHE A 58 -6.88 -8.56 -15.60
CA PHE A 58 -6.10 -7.33 -15.67
C PHE A 58 -5.89 -6.71 -14.29
N LEU A 59 -6.97 -6.56 -13.51
CA LEU A 59 -6.94 -5.91 -12.20
C LEU A 59 -6.31 -6.78 -11.12
N ALA A 60 -6.36 -8.11 -11.26
CA ALA A 60 -5.57 -9.01 -10.42
C ALA A 60 -4.06 -8.81 -10.63
N LYS A 61 -3.62 -8.52 -11.86
CA LYS A 61 -2.21 -8.27 -12.20
C LYS A 61 -1.79 -6.82 -11.91
N TYR A 62 -2.65 -5.85 -12.19
CA TYR A 62 -2.39 -4.41 -12.04
C TYR A 62 -3.44 -3.72 -11.14
N PRO A 63 -3.56 -4.11 -9.85
CA PRO A 63 -4.61 -3.64 -8.95
C PRO A 63 -4.58 -2.14 -8.65
N PHE A 64 -3.45 -1.46 -8.89
CA PHE A 64 -3.29 -0.04 -8.62
C PHE A 64 -3.78 0.88 -9.75
N MET A 65 -4.29 0.32 -10.84
CA MET A 65 -4.75 1.06 -12.02
C MET A 65 -6.20 1.56 -11.82
N TYR A 66 -6.38 2.55 -10.93
CA TYR A 66 -7.70 3.04 -10.49
C TYR A 66 -8.68 3.40 -11.62
N LYS A 67 -8.17 3.90 -12.77
CA LYS A 67 -9.01 4.24 -13.93
C LYS A 67 -9.74 3.03 -14.52
N TYR A 68 -9.12 1.85 -14.45
CA TYR A 68 -9.74 0.61 -14.95
C TYR A 68 -10.78 0.07 -13.97
N TRP A 69 -10.58 0.26 -12.66
CA TRP A 69 -11.61 -0.03 -11.66
C TRP A 69 -12.87 0.83 -11.88
N ILE A 70 -12.70 2.14 -12.07
CA ILE A 70 -13.81 3.06 -12.39
C ILE A 70 -14.54 2.60 -13.66
N ARG A 71 -13.78 2.35 -14.73
CA ARG A 71 -14.33 1.91 -16.01
C ARG A 71 -15.06 0.57 -15.92
N TYR A 72 -14.56 -0.35 -15.09
CA TYR A 72 -15.21 -1.64 -14.85
C TYR A 72 -16.53 -1.47 -14.08
N ALA A 73 -16.54 -0.64 -13.04
CA ALA A 73 -17.75 -0.33 -12.29
C ALA A 73 -18.82 0.33 -13.17
N GLU A 74 -18.41 1.22 -14.10
CA GLU A 74 -19.32 1.79 -15.10
C GLU A 74 -19.92 0.73 -16.04
N TRP A 75 -19.13 -0.28 -16.44
CA TRP A 75 -19.65 -1.40 -17.23
C TRP A 75 -20.66 -2.22 -16.44
N GLU A 76 -20.35 -2.61 -15.20
CA GLU A 76 -21.28 -3.39 -14.38
C GLU A 76 -22.56 -2.61 -14.06
N PHE A 77 -22.47 -1.29 -13.85
CA PHE A 77 -23.66 -0.45 -13.71
C PHE A 77 -24.54 -0.46 -14.98
N LYS A 78 -23.90 -0.33 -16.15
CA LYS A 78 -24.60 -0.32 -17.45
C LYS A 78 -25.24 -1.67 -17.79
N LEU A 79 -24.60 -2.77 -17.41
CA LEU A 79 -24.97 -4.12 -17.84
C LEU A 79 -25.85 -4.85 -16.82
N THR A 80 -25.57 -4.66 -15.53
CA THR A 80 -26.19 -5.38 -14.43
C THR A 80 -27.08 -4.41 -13.64
N ASP A 81 -26.54 -3.79 -12.59
CA ASP A 81 -27.26 -2.92 -11.68
C ASP A 81 -26.29 -2.11 -10.79
N LEU A 82 -26.86 -1.33 -9.85
CA LEU A 82 -26.12 -0.54 -8.87
C LEU A 82 -25.25 -1.39 -7.94
N ASP A 83 -25.76 -2.54 -7.49
CA ASP A 83 -25.08 -3.38 -6.50
C ASP A 83 -23.83 -4.04 -7.10
N ALA A 84 -23.89 -4.46 -8.37
CA ALA A 84 -22.75 -4.97 -9.10
C ALA A 84 -21.63 -3.91 -9.21
N ALA A 85 -21.98 -2.67 -9.55
CA ALA A 85 -21.01 -1.58 -9.60
C ALA A 85 -20.41 -1.26 -8.22
N ILE A 86 -21.22 -1.26 -7.16
CA ILE A 86 -20.74 -1.06 -5.78
C ILE A 86 -19.71 -2.12 -5.40
N LYS A 87 -19.95 -3.39 -5.74
CA LYS A 87 -18.98 -4.48 -5.47
C LYS A 87 -17.62 -4.21 -6.14
N ILE A 88 -17.60 -3.74 -7.39
CA ILE A 88 -16.35 -3.39 -8.08
C ILE A 88 -15.60 -2.25 -7.34
N TYR A 89 -16.31 -1.25 -6.83
CA TYR A 89 -15.68 -0.21 -6.01
C TYR A 89 -15.15 -0.76 -4.68
N ASP A 90 -15.90 -1.62 -3.99
CA ASP A 90 -15.48 -2.22 -2.73
C ASP A 90 -14.21 -3.08 -2.93
N ASP A 91 -14.13 -3.85 -4.02
CA ASP A 91 -12.94 -4.60 -4.41
C ASP A 91 -11.77 -3.67 -4.74
N ALA A 92 -12.00 -2.57 -5.45
CA ALA A 92 -10.99 -1.57 -5.73
C ALA A 92 -10.40 -0.97 -4.43
N PHE A 93 -11.24 -0.70 -3.42
CA PHE A 93 -10.78 -0.14 -2.14
C PHE A 93 -9.94 -1.10 -1.30
N GLN A 94 -10.02 -2.42 -1.52
CA GLN A 94 -9.06 -3.36 -0.92
C GLN A 94 -7.62 -3.08 -1.38
N HIS A 95 -7.46 -2.44 -2.54
CA HIS A 95 -6.18 -2.08 -3.10
C HIS A 95 -5.85 -0.58 -2.99
N LEU A 96 -6.85 0.28 -3.12
CA LEU A 96 -6.70 1.73 -3.34
C LEU A 96 -7.43 2.56 -2.27
N GLU A 97 -7.40 2.11 -1.02
CA GLU A 97 -8.12 2.73 0.11
C GLU A 97 -7.88 4.25 0.29
N CYS A 98 -6.69 4.76 -0.03
CA CYS A 98 -6.35 6.18 0.08
C CYS A 98 -6.31 6.91 -1.28
N CYS A 99 -6.80 6.31 -2.37
CA CYS A 99 -6.82 6.94 -3.69
C CYS A 99 -7.94 7.97 -3.78
N ILE A 100 -7.58 9.25 -3.87
CA ILE A 100 -8.56 10.35 -3.95
C ILE A 100 -9.47 10.19 -5.17
N GLU A 101 -8.88 9.91 -6.33
CA GLU A 101 -9.59 9.93 -7.59
C GLU A 101 -10.67 8.85 -7.63
N LEU A 102 -10.38 7.67 -7.05
CA LEU A 102 -11.33 6.59 -6.89
C LEU A 102 -12.47 6.98 -5.93
N TRP A 103 -12.15 7.59 -4.78
CA TRP A 103 -13.15 8.06 -3.83
C TRP A 103 -14.06 9.14 -4.39
N VAL A 104 -13.50 10.16 -5.03
CA VAL A 104 -14.27 11.26 -5.64
C VAL A 104 -15.20 10.72 -6.72
N ASN A 105 -14.70 9.82 -7.58
CA ASN A 105 -15.52 9.19 -8.61
C ASN A 105 -16.64 8.32 -8.00
N TYR A 106 -16.33 7.52 -6.98
CA TYR A 106 -17.32 6.68 -6.31
C TYR A 106 -18.41 7.53 -5.61
N LEU A 107 -18.02 8.58 -4.89
CA LEU A 107 -18.96 9.49 -4.21
C LEU A 107 -19.86 10.19 -5.22
N GLN A 108 -19.31 10.65 -6.35
CA GLN A 108 -20.10 11.23 -7.44
C GLN A 108 -21.08 10.21 -8.03
N PHE A 109 -20.64 8.98 -8.27
CA PHE A 109 -21.49 7.88 -8.73
C PHE A 109 -22.64 7.62 -7.75
N ARG A 110 -22.37 7.62 -6.45
CA ARG A 110 -23.37 7.42 -5.39
C ARG A 110 -24.34 8.58 -5.25
N ILE A 111 -23.93 9.81 -5.53
CA ILE A 111 -24.83 10.97 -5.65
C ILE A 111 -25.75 10.78 -6.87
N ASN A 112 -25.19 10.42 -8.02
CA ASN A 112 -25.94 10.29 -9.27
C ASN A 112 -26.96 9.13 -9.24
N THR A 113 -26.73 8.14 -8.37
CA THR A 113 -27.58 6.94 -8.19
C THR A 113 -28.34 6.98 -6.87
N ILE A 114 -28.38 8.14 -6.21
CA ILE A 114 -29.06 8.29 -4.94
C ILE A 114 -30.57 8.07 -5.15
N THR A 115 -31.16 7.25 -4.28
CA THR A 115 -32.61 7.10 -4.22
C THR A 115 -33.13 7.91 -3.03
N ASN A 116 -33.69 7.27 -2.02
CA ASN A 116 -34.28 7.95 -0.86
C ASN A 116 -33.36 7.96 0.38
N ASN A 117 -32.23 7.25 0.34
CA ASN A 117 -31.36 7.06 1.50
C ASN A 117 -30.14 7.98 1.46
N VAL A 118 -30.37 9.25 1.73
CA VAL A 118 -29.32 10.29 1.74
C VAL A 118 -28.29 10.05 2.86
N ASP A 119 -28.73 9.47 3.99
CA ASP A 119 -27.84 9.15 5.12
C ASP A 119 -26.79 8.09 4.78
N GLN A 120 -27.11 7.12 3.91
CA GLN A 120 -26.13 6.15 3.44
C GLN A 120 -24.98 6.82 2.68
N VAL A 121 -25.30 7.80 1.83
CA VAL A 121 -24.28 8.57 1.09
C VAL A 121 -23.49 9.47 2.04
N LEU A 122 -24.14 10.07 3.04
CA LEU A 122 -23.46 10.84 4.08
C LEU A 122 -22.44 9.99 4.86
N ASN A 123 -22.83 8.77 5.25
CA ASN A 123 -21.92 7.84 5.94
C ASN A 123 -20.72 7.47 5.07
N LEU A 124 -20.93 7.36 3.76
CA LEU A 124 -19.85 7.13 2.82
C LEU A 124 -18.88 8.31 2.72
N PHE A 125 -19.40 9.55 2.70
CA PHE A 125 -18.57 10.74 2.78
C PHE A 125 -17.76 10.80 4.09
N GLU A 126 -18.34 10.40 5.22
CA GLU A 126 -17.59 10.32 6.49
C GLU A 126 -16.52 9.24 6.48
N LYS A 127 -16.80 8.08 5.88
CA LYS A 127 -15.78 7.03 5.68
C LYS A 127 -14.63 7.56 4.84
N ALA A 128 -14.93 8.18 3.69
CA ALA A 128 -13.92 8.79 2.82
C ALA A 128 -13.12 9.88 3.55
N ARG A 129 -13.78 10.76 4.31
CA ARG A 129 -13.11 11.83 5.07
C ARG A 129 -12.08 11.29 6.06
N ARG A 130 -12.33 10.15 6.70
CA ARG A 130 -11.36 9.53 7.64
C ARG A 130 -10.11 9.01 6.94
N LEU A 131 -10.24 8.60 5.68
CA LEU A 131 -9.16 7.97 4.89
C LEU A 131 -8.37 8.98 4.06
N ILE A 132 -9.08 9.90 3.39
CA ILE A 132 -8.50 10.86 2.44
C ILE A 132 -8.74 12.32 2.84
N GLY A 133 -9.47 12.62 3.91
CA GLY A 133 -9.81 14.01 4.25
C GLY A 133 -8.61 14.88 4.59
N CYS A 134 -7.46 14.31 4.94
CA CYS A 134 -6.23 15.07 5.19
C CYS A 134 -5.25 15.05 4.01
N HIS A 135 -5.57 14.39 2.89
CA HIS A 135 -4.67 14.36 1.75
C HIS A 135 -4.50 15.76 1.13
N PHE A 136 -3.28 16.09 0.73
CA PHE A 136 -2.91 17.45 0.29
C PHE A 136 -3.78 17.97 -0.86
N TYR A 137 -4.14 17.08 -1.79
CA TYR A 137 -5.03 17.35 -2.92
C TYR A 137 -6.52 17.02 -2.69
N SER A 138 -7.04 17.04 -1.45
CA SER A 138 -8.46 16.74 -1.17
C SER A 138 -9.44 17.86 -1.48
N TYR A 139 -9.08 18.77 -2.38
CA TYR A 139 -9.92 19.89 -2.78
C TYR A 139 -11.23 19.40 -3.43
N GLU A 140 -11.14 18.55 -4.44
CA GLU A 140 -12.27 17.99 -5.18
C GLU A 140 -13.19 17.17 -4.27
N PHE A 141 -12.61 16.43 -3.32
CA PHE A 141 -13.39 15.69 -2.32
C PHE A 141 -14.24 16.61 -1.45
N TYR A 142 -13.65 17.69 -0.91
CA TYR A 142 -14.39 18.58 -0.03
C TYR A 142 -15.37 19.49 -0.76
N THR A 143 -15.08 19.91 -1.99
CA THR A 143 -16.05 20.65 -2.80
C THR A 143 -17.26 19.78 -3.12
N LEU A 144 -17.05 18.51 -3.49
CA LEU A 144 -18.11 17.54 -3.69
C LEU A 144 -18.92 17.30 -2.41
N TYR A 145 -18.25 17.12 -1.27
CA TYR A 145 -18.93 16.89 0.01
C TYR A 145 -19.77 18.09 0.45
N LEU A 146 -19.23 19.32 0.36
CA LEU A 146 -19.99 20.53 0.66
C LEU A 146 -21.18 20.71 -0.29
N SER A 147 -21.00 20.44 -1.60
CA SER A 147 -22.09 20.50 -2.57
C SER A 147 -23.19 19.49 -2.24
N PHE A 148 -22.84 18.27 -1.85
CA PHE A 148 -23.81 17.26 -1.42
C PHE A 148 -24.62 17.73 -0.21
N LEU A 149 -23.96 18.24 0.83
CA LEU A 149 -24.64 18.73 2.03
C LEU A 149 -25.58 19.90 1.70
N GLU A 150 -25.18 20.79 0.78
CA GLU A 150 -25.97 21.95 0.37
C GLU A 150 -27.17 21.54 -0.50
N SER A 151 -26.99 20.65 -1.47
CA SER A 151 -28.05 20.21 -2.40
C SER A 151 -29.12 19.35 -1.73
N TYR A 152 -28.77 18.57 -0.71
CA TYR A 152 -29.69 17.66 -0.01
C TYR A 152 -30.09 18.13 1.39
N ALA A 153 -29.80 19.39 1.75
CA ALA A 153 -30.23 19.94 3.02
C ALA A 153 -31.75 20.05 3.11
N THR A 154 -32.31 19.56 4.22
CA THR A 154 -33.70 19.80 4.61
C THR A 154 -33.70 20.43 6.01
N ASP A 155 -34.84 21.02 6.40
CA ASP A 155 -34.97 21.60 7.75
C ASP A 155 -34.85 20.55 8.86
N THR A 156 -35.01 19.27 8.55
CA THR A 156 -35.04 18.16 9.52
C THR A 156 -33.72 17.40 9.63
N ASN A 157 -32.91 17.31 8.57
CA ASN A 157 -31.76 16.39 8.51
C ASN A 157 -30.44 16.95 9.08
N GLN A 158 -30.43 18.20 9.58
CA GLN A 158 -29.24 18.87 10.14
C GLN A 158 -28.05 19.06 9.17
N PHE A 159 -28.22 18.84 7.86
CA PHE A 159 -27.12 18.95 6.90
C PHE A 159 -26.53 20.36 6.84
N LYS A 160 -27.37 21.38 7.04
CA LYS A 160 -26.93 22.78 7.15
C LYS A 160 -25.92 22.97 8.29
N ARG A 161 -26.22 22.45 9.48
CA ARG A 161 -25.28 22.45 10.63
C ARG A 161 -24.00 21.70 10.29
N LYS A 162 -24.13 20.54 9.65
CA LYS A 162 -23.00 19.71 9.26
C LYS A 162 -22.10 20.39 8.23
N TYR A 163 -22.67 21.11 7.28
CA TYR A 163 -21.94 21.92 6.30
C TYR A 163 -21.04 22.95 7.00
N TYR A 164 -21.59 23.71 7.95
CA TYR A 164 -20.81 24.71 8.68
C TYR A 164 -19.70 24.09 9.52
N THR A 165 -20.01 22.98 10.20
CA THR A 165 -19.03 22.24 11.00
C THR A 165 -17.91 21.70 10.11
N LEU A 166 -18.26 21.12 8.96
CA LEU A 166 -17.30 20.58 8.00
C LEU A 166 -16.44 21.69 7.40
N LEU A 167 -17.04 22.81 6.97
CA LEU A 167 -16.30 23.95 6.45
C LEU A 167 -15.29 24.44 7.50
N ARG A 168 -15.67 24.52 8.77
CA ARG A 168 -14.76 24.89 9.86
C ARG A 168 -13.59 23.92 10.01
N ILE A 169 -13.85 22.62 9.94
CA ILE A 169 -12.82 21.56 9.99
C ILE A 169 -11.84 21.69 8.82
N ILE A 170 -12.34 21.95 7.61
CA ILE A 170 -11.51 22.06 6.40
C ILE A 170 -10.47 23.18 6.55
N LEU A 171 -10.79 24.27 7.22
CA LEU A 171 -9.86 25.39 7.43
C LEU A 171 -8.62 25.00 8.24
N GLU A 172 -8.65 23.91 8.99
CA GLU A 172 -7.50 23.42 9.77
C GLU A 172 -6.66 22.38 9.01
N VAL A 173 -7.12 21.95 7.84
CA VAL A 173 -6.42 21.00 6.98
C VAL A 173 -5.52 21.76 5.99
N PRO A 174 -4.21 21.47 5.94
CA PRO A 174 -3.30 22.13 5.01
C PRO A 174 -3.45 21.55 3.59
N LEU A 175 -4.51 21.95 2.91
CA LEU A 175 -4.81 21.57 1.52
C LEU A 175 -4.03 22.44 0.53
N TYR A 176 -3.79 21.94 -0.68
CA TYR A 176 -3.20 22.72 -1.76
C TYR A 176 -4.04 23.96 -2.11
N HIS A 177 -5.37 23.78 -2.19
CA HIS A 177 -6.34 24.85 -2.47
C HIS A 177 -7.08 25.33 -1.21
N TYR A 178 -6.35 25.51 -0.10
CA TYR A 178 -6.92 25.97 1.18
C TYR A 178 -7.60 27.36 1.05
N GLU A 179 -7.07 28.22 0.20
CA GLU A 179 -7.55 29.59 -0.03
C GLU A 179 -9.01 29.65 -0.47
N TYR A 180 -9.46 28.65 -1.25
CA TYR A 180 -10.84 28.55 -1.69
C TYR A 180 -11.81 28.42 -0.51
N PHE A 181 -11.49 27.56 0.45
CA PHE A 181 -12.36 27.31 1.61
C PHE A 181 -12.36 28.50 2.58
N TYR A 182 -11.22 29.18 2.75
CA TYR A 182 -11.14 30.42 3.52
C TYR A 182 -11.98 31.53 2.87
N LYS A 183 -11.91 31.70 1.55
CA LYS A 183 -12.77 32.65 0.83
C LYS A 183 -14.25 32.33 1.07
N LYS A 184 -14.65 31.07 0.90
CA LYS A 184 -16.03 30.61 1.15
C LYS A 184 -16.47 30.89 2.58
N TYR A 185 -15.59 30.70 3.56
CA TYR A 185 -15.87 30.96 4.97
C TYR A 185 -15.98 32.46 5.30
N PHE A 186 -15.12 33.31 4.74
CA PHE A 186 -15.20 34.76 4.93
C PHE A 186 -16.45 35.37 4.28
N GLU A 187 -16.88 34.85 3.13
CA GLU A 187 -18.16 35.20 2.52
C GLU A 187 -19.33 34.80 3.42
N LEU A 188 -19.28 33.61 4.03
CA LEU A 188 -20.28 33.14 5.00
C LEU A 188 -20.37 34.06 6.24
N ILE A 189 -19.23 34.40 6.86
CA ILE A 189 -19.19 35.35 7.99
C ILE A 189 -19.78 36.71 7.61
N SER A 190 -19.50 37.18 6.39
CA SER A 190 -20.01 38.46 5.92
C SER A 190 -21.54 38.42 5.72
N ARG A 191 -22.08 37.32 5.17
CA ARG A 191 -23.53 37.11 5.01
C ARG A 191 -24.24 37.06 6.35
N ILE A 192 -23.71 36.33 7.34
CA ILE A 192 -24.32 36.22 8.67
C ILE A 192 -24.29 37.56 9.43
N GLY A 193 -23.24 38.36 9.23
CA GLY A 193 -23.18 39.71 9.79
C GLY A 193 -24.27 40.65 9.27
N ASN A 194 -24.75 40.41 8.04
CA ASN A 194 -25.71 41.27 7.35
C ASN A 194 -27.16 40.75 7.41
N ASP A 195 -27.38 39.44 7.55
CA ASP A 195 -28.70 38.82 7.56
C ASP A 195 -29.07 38.30 8.95
N ALA A 196 -30.06 38.96 9.58
CA ALA A 196 -30.57 38.59 10.89
C ALA A 196 -31.13 37.15 10.95
N LYS A 197 -31.61 36.58 9.83
CA LYS A 197 -32.13 35.21 9.80
C LYS A 197 -31.01 34.17 9.99
N LEU A 198 -29.83 34.44 9.43
CA LEU A 198 -28.66 33.56 9.50
C LEU A 198 -27.90 33.68 10.83
N GLN A 199 -28.22 34.67 11.68
CA GLN A 199 -27.62 34.78 13.02
C GLN A 199 -27.94 33.56 13.91
N SER A 200 -29.07 32.90 13.67
CA SER A 200 -29.43 31.64 14.33
C SER A 200 -28.45 30.49 14.04
N ASP A 201 -27.69 30.55 12.94
CA ASP A 201 -26.70 29.54 12.55
C ASP A 201 -25.31 29.81 13.13
N LEU A 202 -25.09 31.00 13.69
CA LEU A 202 -23.81 31.46 14.23
C LEU A 202 -23.18 30.50 15.27
N PRO A 203 -23.95 29.82 16.15
CA PRO A 203 -23.42 28.81 17.08
C PRO A 203 -22.75 27.60 16.39
N TYR A 204 -23.04 27.35 15.12
CA TYR A 204 -22.44 26.25 14.35
C TYR A 204 -21.10 26.63 13.70
N ILE A 205 -20.78 27.92 13.69
CA ILE A 205 -19.67 28.50 12.93
C ILE A 205 -18.57 29.01 13.86
N VAL A 206 -18.97 29.42 15.08
CA VAL A 206 -18.13 30.08 16.08
C VAL A 206 -18.22 29.31 17.40
N PRO A 207 -17.09 29.07 18.10
CA PRO A 207 -17.13 28.49 19.45
C PRO A 207 -17.98 29.31 20.41
N ALA A 208 -18.79 28.65 21.24
CA ALA A 208 -19.69 29.30 22.22
C ALA A 208 -18.99 30.33 23.14
N LYS A 209 -17.69 30.18 23.38
CA LYS A 209 -16.88 31.12 24.18
C LYS A 209 -16.68 32.47 23.49
N GLU A 210 -16.59 32.51 22.17
CA GLU A 210 -16.41 33.75 21.40
C GLU A 210 -17.76 34.47 21.18
N LEU A 211 -18.87 33.73 21.16
CA LEU A 211 -20.23 34.28 21.11
C LEU A 211 -20.62 35.12 22.34
N GLN A 212 -19.93 34.95 23.48
CA GLN A 212 -20.20 35.69 24.71
C GLN A 212 -19.61 37.11 24.70
N ARG A 213 -18.69 37.43 23.78
CA ARG A 213 -18.13 38.78 23.59
C ARG A 213 -19.02 39.56 22.61
N GLN A 214 -19.33 40.82 22.94
CA GLN A 214 -20.42 41.61 22.36
C GLN A 214 -20.54 41.60 20.82
N THR A 215 -21.79 41.52 20.35
CA THR A 215 -22.23 41.24 18.96
C THR A 215 -22.03 42.36 17.92
N LYS A 216 -21.76 43.61 18.32
CA LYS A 216 -21.76 44.74 17.36
C LYS A 216 -20.65 44.69 16.29
N ASN A 217 -19.51 44.06 16.59
CA ASN A 217 -18.37 43.90 15.66
C ASN A 217 -17.97 42.44 15.42
N LEU A 218 -18.85 41.48 15.76
CA LEU A 218 -18.51 40.06 15.75
C LEU A 218 -17.98 39.57 14.39
N SER A 219 -18.55 40.04 13.27
CA SER A 219 -18.07 39.68 11.92
C SER A 219 -16.63 40.12 11.67
N GLN A 220 -16.22 41.29 12.17
CA GLN A 220 -14.85 41.80 12.04
C GLN A 220 -13.88 41.05 12.96
N GLU A 221 -14.29 40.75 14.19
CA GLU A 221 -13.48 39.95 15.13
C GLU A 221 -13.24 38.53 14.60
N LEU A 222 -14.28 37.88 14.10
CA LEU A 222 -14.16 36.56 13.46
C LEU A 222 -13.24 36.62 12.25
N LYS A 223 -13.40 37.62 11.37
CA LYS A 223 -12.46 37.80 10.25
C LYS A 223 -11.02 37.89 10.73
N LYS A 224 -10.75 38.61 11.82
CA LYS A 224 -9.40 38.70 12.40
C LYS A 224 -8.90 37.34 12.90
N THR A 225 -9.65 36.66 13.75
CA THR A 225 -9.27 35.33 14.30
C THR A 225 -8.95 34.33 13.18
N PHE A 226 -9.77 34.29 12.14
CA PHE A 226 -9.58 33.38 11.02
C PHE A 226 -8.52 33.83 10.03
N THR A 227 -8.11 35.10 10.06
CA THR A 227 -6.93 35.58 9.33
C THR A 227 -5.64 35.02 9.97
N ASP A 228 -5.56 34.96 11.30
CA ASP A 228 -4.41 34.34 11.99
C ASP A 228 -4.33 32.82 11.70
N ALA A 229 -5.48 32.14 11.70
CA ALA A 229 -5.57 30.75 11.28
C ALA A 229 -5.16 30.55 9.81
N TYR A 230 -5.58 31.44 8.91
CA TYR A 230 -5.19 31.45 7.51
C TYR A 230 -3.66 31.55 7.35
N ILE A 231 -3.02 32.49 8.05
CA ILE A 231 -1.55 32.67 8.00
C ILE A 231 -0.83 31.39 8.48
N THR A 232 -1.33 30.79 9.57
CA THR A 232 -0.78 29.53 10.11
C THR A 232 -0.89 28.39 9.09
N ILE A 233 -2.03 28.26 8.42
CA ILE A 233 -2.26 27.21 7.41
C ILE A 233 -1.46 27.48 6.16
N GLN A 234 -1.38 28.73 5.71
CA GLN A 234 -0.52 29.14 4.60
C GLN A 234 0.94 28.72 4.83
N HIS A 235 1.47 28.91 6.04
CA HIS A 235 2.81 28.46 6.37
C HIS A 235 2.95 26.93 6.27
N LYS A 236 2.02 26.17 6.87
CA LYS A 236 2.04 24.70 6.80
C LYS A 236 1.94 24.18 5.37
N VAL A 237 1.05 24.78 4.56
CA VAL A 237 0.89 24.44 3.14
C VAL A 237 2.18 24.73 2.38
N TYR A 238 2.84 25.86 2.66
CA TYR A 238 4.12 26.19 2.05
C TYR A 238 5.21 25.15 2.36
N GLU A 239 5.31 24.71 3.61
CA GLU A 239 6.25 23.65 4.02
C GLU A 239 5.98 22.33 3.30
N LEU A 240 4.73 21.88 3.27
CA LEU A 240 4.33 20.66 2.56
C LEU A 240 4.55 20.77 1.04
N TYR A 241 4.22 21.93 0.46
CA TYR A 241 4.36 22.19 -0.97
C TYR A 241 5.81 22.07 -1.44
N HIS A 242 6.78 22.39 -0.59
CA HIS A 242 8.20 22.21 -0.90
C HIS A 242 8.54 20.75 -1.26
N PHE A 243 7.87 19.80 -0.61
CA PHE A 243 7.98 18.37 -0.92
C PHE A 243 7.04 17.96 -2.06
N GLU A 244 5.76 18.33 -2.00
CA GLU A 244 4.73 17.88 -2.95
C GLU A 244 5.07 18.25 -4.41
N LYS A 245 5.68 19.43 -4.65
CA LYS A 245 6.12 19.84 -6.00
C LYS A 245 7.18 18.92 -6.62
N ARG A 246 7.89 18.11 -5.83
CA ARG A 246 8.92 17.16 -6.29
C ARG A 246 8.29 15.87 -6.81
N PHE A 247 7.04 15.58 -6.45
CA PHE A 247 6.31 14.38 -6.85
C PHE A 247 5.66 14.59 -8.21
N LYS A 248 6.40 14.35 -9.30
CA LYS A 248 5.87 14.54 -10.67
C LYS A 248 4.78 13.53 -11.06
N ARG A 249 4.66 12.42 -10.33
CA ARG A 249 3.72 11.33 -10.62
C ARG A 249 2.81 11.12 -9.42
N HIS A 250 1.50 11.07 -9.69
CA HIS A 250 0.47 10.90 -8.65
C HIS A 250 -0.28 9.56 -8.76
N HIS A 251 -0.03 8.77 -9.82
CA HIS A 251 -0.70 7.49 -10.05
C HIS A 251 0.31 6.40 -10.41
N ASN A 252 -0.12 5.13 -10.33
CA ASN A 252 0.70 4.02 -10.78
C ASN A 252 0.94 4.06 -12.29
N ASP A 253 2.16 3.70 -12.68
CA ASP A 253 2.59 3.44 -14.05
C ASP A 253 3.72 2.41 -13.98
N ILE A 254 3.78 1.50 -14.95
CA ILE A 254 4.84 0.47 -15.05
C ILE A 254 6.21 1.08 -15.27
N ARG A 255 6.28 2.26 -15.90
CA ARG A 255 7.55 2.95 -16.08
C ARG A 255 8.17 3.26 -14.73
N LEU A 256 9.42 2.90 -14.54
CA LEU A 256 10.13 3.22 -13.31
C LEU A 256 10.26 4.76 -13.13
N ILE A 257 10.27 5.20 -11.88
CA ILE A 257 10.55 6.57 -11.45
C ILE A 257 12.01 6.66 -11.02
N SER A 258 12.57 7.86 -11.06
CA SER A 258 13.99 8.03 -10.72
C SER A 258 14.24 7.82 -9.22
N ARG A 259 15.45 7.37 -8.89
CA ARG A 259 15.88 7.24 -7.48
C ARG A 259 15.73 8.54 -6.71
N GLN A 260 16.00 9.69 -7.34
CA GLN A 260 15.79 11.01 -6.75
C GLN A 260 14.33 11.27 -6.34
N GLN A 261 13.35 10.73 -7.08
CA GLN A 261 11.93 10.83 -6.70
C GLN A 261 11.60 9.91 -5.53
N LEU A 262 12.16 8.71 -5.48
CA LEU A 262 12.02 7.82 -4.32
C LEU A 262 12.63 8.45 -3.06
N ASP A 263 13.83 9.01 -3.16
CA ASP A 263 14.50 9.69 -2.06
C ASP A 263 13.73 10.93 -1.59
N ALA A 264 13.04 11.63 -2.50
CA ALA A 264 12.16 12.75 -2.14
C ALA A 264 11.00 12.31 -1.24
N TRP A 265 10.42 11.13 -1.49
CA TRP A 265 9.38 10.57 -0.62
C TRP A 265 9.93 10.19 0.75
N LEU A 266 11.12 9.59 0.81
CA LEU A 266 11.75 9.24 2.09
C LEU A 266 12.02 10.49 2.93
N GLN A 267 12.60 11.53 2.33
CA GLN A 267 12.80 12.83 2.99
C GLN A 267 11.48 13.46 3.48
N TYR A 268 10.40 13.26 2.72
CA TYR A 268 9.08 13.73 3.13
C TYR A 268 8.56 12.97 4.36
N PHE A 269 8.73 11.64 4.43
CA PHE A 269 8.37 10.87 5.63
C PHE A 269 9.18 11.29 6.85
N ASP A 270 10.49 11.49 6.70
CA ASP A 270 11.36 11.97 7.77
C ASP A 270 10.87 13.32 8.29
N PHE A 271 10.56 14.26 7.39
CA PHE A 271 9.97 15.55 7.75
C PHE A 271 8.66 15.39 8.53
N LEU A 272 7.72 14.58 8.04
CA LEU A 272 6.43 14.38 8.70
C LEU A 272 6.58 13.78 10.10
N GLN A 273 7.51 12.84 10.28
CA GLN A 273 7.81 12.24 11.58
C GLN A 273 8.47 13.23 12.53
N LEU A 274 9.45 14.00 12.07
CA LEU A 274 10.13 15.03 12.86
C LEU A 274 9.17 16.14 13.31
N GLN A 275 8.26 16.56 12.44
CA GLN A 275 7.21 17.54 12.74
C GLN A 275 6.02 16.95 13.51
N LYS A 276 6.08 15.66 13.88
CA LYS A 276 5.07 14.96 14.68
C LYS A 276 3.66 15.05 14.08
N TYR A 277 3.56 14.90 12.76
CA TYR A 277 2.25 14.78 12.12
C TYR A 277 1.48 13.57 12.67
N PRO A 278 0.13 13.62 12.69
CA PRO A 278 -0.68 12.50 13.14
C PRO A 278 -0.34 11.20 12.40
N GLN A 279 -0.35 10.08 13.12
CA GLN A 279 0.05 8.79 12.56
C GLN A 279 -0.77 8.40 11.32
N SER A 280 -2.08 8.70 11.33
CA SER A 280 -2.97 8.46 10.20
C SER A 280 -2.57 9.26 8.95
N TYR A 281 -2.05 10.48 9.11
CA TYR A 281 -1.54 11.29 8.01
C TYR A 281 -0.29 10.67 7.39
N ILE A 282 0.62 10.19 8.23
CA ILE A 282 1.85 9.54 7.78
C ILE A 282 1.52 8.23 7.04
N GLU A 283 0.66 7.39 7.63
CA GLU A 283 0.20 6.13 7.03
C GLU A 283 -0.50 6.36 5.68
N MET A 284 -1.37 7.35 5.57
CA MET A 284 -2.00 7.74 4.30
C MET A 284 -0.96 8.13 3.24
N ASN A 285 0.10 8.85 3.62
CA ASN A 285 1.16 9.22 2.69
C ASN A 285 2.05 8.04 2.29
N TYR A 286 2.29 7.07 3.18
CA TYR A 286 2.92 5.81 2.79
C TYR A 286 2.07 5.04 1.77
N TRP A 287 0.75 5.01 1.92
CA TRP A 287 -0.13 4.41 0.91
C TRP A 287 -0.05 5.14 -0.43
N ARG A 288 -0.06 6.49 -0.43
CA ARG A 288 0.15 7.30 -1.66
C ARG A 288 1.47 6.94 -2.35
N TYR A 289 2.55 6.87 -1.59
CA TYR A 289 3.86 6.46 -2.09
C TYR A 289 3.83 5.05 -2.69
N LEU A 290 3.20 4.10 -1.99
CA LEU A 290 3.10 2.72 -2.44
C LEU A 290 2.32 2.61 -3.75
N TYR A 291 1.28 3.41 -3.97
CA TYR A 291 0.56 3.41 -5.25
C TYR A 291 1.43 3.80 -6.44
N ILE A 292 2.45 4.64 -6.22
CA ILE A 292 3.38 5.10 -7.25
C ILE A 292 4.58 4.16 -7.37
N ALA A 293 5.08 3.67 -6.24
CA ALA A 293 6.33 2.94 -6.11
C ALA A 293 6.13 1.45 -5.78
N ALA A 294 4.95 0.89 -6.09
CA ALA A 294 4.64 -0.52 -5.84
C ALA A 294 5.58 -1.48 -6.57
N ASN A 295 6.18 -1.06 -7.69
CA ASN A 295 7.07 -1.89 -8.49
C ASN A 295 8.47 -2.07 -7.88
N TYR A 296 8.77 -1.42 -6.76
CA TYR A 296 10.05 -1.52 -6.05
C TYR A 296 9.87 -2.32 -4.76
N PRO A 297 10.62 -3.42 -4.59
CA PRO A 297 10.62 -4.19 -3.34
C PRO A 297 10.90 -3.32 -2.10
N GLU A 298 11.81 -2.36 -2.24
CA GLU A 298 12.24 -1.47 -1.17
C GLU A 298 11.09 -0.60 -0.64
N SER A 299 10.16 -0.18 -1.49
CA SER A 299 8.99 0.61 -1.07
C SER A 299 8.13 -0.14 -0.06
N TRP A 300 7.89 -1.44 -0.33
CA TRP A 300 7.12 -2.31 0.56
C TRP A 300 7.88 -2.57 1.86
N GLN A 301 9.18 -2.82 1.77
CA GLN A 301 10.02 -3.03 2.95
C GLN A 301 10.07 -1.80 3.85
N LYS A 302 10.23 -0.60 3.29
CA LYS A 302 10.26 0.67 4.04
C LYS A 302 8.94 0.94 4.74
N PHE A 303 7.81 0.66 4.12
CA PHE A 303 6.52 0.81 4.79
C PHE A 303 6.31 -0.25 5.88
N ALA A 304 6.78 -1.48 5.67
CA ALA A 304 6.79 -2.49 6.72
C ALA A 304 7.69 -2.09 7.91
N ASP A 305 8.86 -1.50 7.65
CA ASP A 305 9.79 -1.00 8.68
C ASP A 305 9.14 0.08 9.54
N TYR A 306 8.41 1.01 8.92
CA TYR A 306 7.61 2.00 9.65
C TYR A 306 6.67 1.31 10.64
N PHE A 307 5.92 0.29 10.22
CA PHE A 307 5.03 -0.43 11.13
C PHE A 307 5.78 -1.23 12.20
N VAL A 308 6.92 -1.83 11.87
CA VAL A 308 7.79 -2.53 12.84
C VAL A 308 8.29 -1.57 13.92
N PHE A 309 8.75 -0.37 13.53
CA PHE A 309 9.21 0.67 14.44
C PHE A 309 8.14 1.05 15.47
N TYR A 310 6.89 1.21 15.01
CA TYR A 310 5.74 1.48 15.89
C TYR A 310 5.13 0.22 16.52
N LYS A 311 5.80 -0.94 16.45
CA LYS A 311 5.36 -2.23 17.01
C LYS A 311 3.98 -2.70 16.49
N LYS A 312 3.56 -2.23 15.31
CA LYS A 312 2.34 -2.65 14.60
C LYS A 312 2.63 -3.86 13.70
N PHE A 313 3.04 -4.97 14.31
CA PHE A 313 3.52 -6.15 13.55
C PHE A 313 2.49 -6.77 12.61
N ASN A 314 1.20 -6.72 12.96
CA ASN A 314 0.13 -7.21 12.07
C ASN A 314 0.03 -6.38 10.79
N SER A 315 0.19 -5.05 10.90
CA SER A 315 0.22 -4.16 9.74
C SER A 315 1.48 -4.40 8.91
N ALA A 316 2.66 -4.53 9.53
CA ALA A 316 3.90 -4.87 8.83
C ALA A 316 3.77 -6.18 8.04
N ARG A 317 3.22 -7.23 8.66
CA ARG A 317 2.93 -8.51 8.01
C ARG A 317 1.99 -8.33 6.82
N HIS A 318 0.90 -7.59 6.99
CA HIS A 318 -0.08 -7.34 5.93
C HIS A 318 0.58 -6.68 4.70
N ILE A 319 1.41 -5.66 4.93
CA ILE A 319 2.16 -4.98 3.86
C ILE A 319 3.11 -5.94 3.14
N LEU A 320 3.88 -6.74 3.88
CA LEU A 320 4.85 -7.66 3.29
C LEU A 320 4.18 -8.79 2.48
N ILE A 321 3.09 -9.39 3.01
CA ILE A 321 2.32 -10.40 2.27
C ILE A 321 1.77 -9.80 0.98
N ARG A 322 1.21 -8.59 1.05
CA ARG A 322 0.64 -7.92 -0.11
C ARG A 322 1.70 -7.58 -1.16
N GLY A 323 2.85 -7.06 -0.74
CA GLY A 323 3.97 -6.75 -1.62
C GLY A 323 4.57 -7.99 -2.27
N TRP A 324 4.71 -9.08 -1.52
CA TRP A 324 5.21 -10.34 -2.05
C TRP A 324 4.23 -10.94 -3.06
N LYS A 325 2.92 -10.93 -2.80
CA LYS A 325 1.91 -11.36 -3.77
C LYS A 325 1.90 -10.52 -5.04
N TYR A 326 2.18 -9.22 -4.93
CA TYR A 326 2.20 -8.32 -6.08
C TYR A 326 3.47 -8.49 -6.95
N LEU A 327 4.66 -8.59 -6.33
CA LEU A 327 5.94 -8.63 -7.07
C LEU A 327 6.55 -10.02 -7.25
N GLY A 328 6.18 -11.00 -6.43
CA GLY A 328 6.88 -12.28 -6.33
C GLY A 328 8.34 -12.16 -5.83
N ASN A 329 8.74 -11.00 -5.32
CA ASN A 329 10.13 -10.70 -5.02
C ASN A 329 10.63 -11.38 -3.73
N HIS A 330 11.75 -12.10 -3.82
CA HIS A 330 12.32 -12.86 -2.70
C HIS A 330 12.82 -12.00 -1.53
N GLN A 331 13.21 -10.74 -1.75
CA GLN A 331 13.67 -9.85 -0.68
C GLN A 331 12.53 -9.46 0.25
N ILE A 332 11.31 -9.27 -0.28
CA ILE A 332 10.11 -9.04 0.55
C ILE A 332 9.79 -10.30 1.35
N LEU A 333 9.87 -11.47 0.71
CA LEU A 333 9.62 -12.75 1.36
C LEU A 333 10.61 -13.01 2.51
N ILE A 334 11.91 -12.76 2.32
CA ILE A 334 12.91 -12.89 3.38
C ILE A 334 12.54 -12.00 4.57
N LYS A 335 12.18 -10.74 4.31
CA LYS A 335 11.77 -9.82 5.38
C LYS A 335 10.50 -10.28 6.10
N LEU A 336 9.56 -10.90 5.39
CA LEU A 336 8.37 -11.51 5.98
C LEU A 336 8.72 -12.70 6.87
N ILE A 337 9.57 -13.61 6.38
CA ILE A 337 10.08 -14.76 7.15
C ILE A 337 10.77 -14.27 8.42
N ASP A 338 11.59 -13.24 8.30
CA ASP A 338 12.31 -12.64 9.42
C ASP A 338 11.39 -12.04 10.48
N LEU A 339 10.31 -11.39 10.03
CA LEU A 339 9.26 -10.90 10.91
C LEU A 339 8.57 -12.07 11.65
N GLU A 340 8.24 -13.17 10.96
CA GLU A 340 7.62 -14.33 11.61
C GLU A 340 8.57 -15.03 12.59
N ILE A 341 9.86 -15.16 12.25
CA ILE A 341 10.90 -15.68 13.16
C ILE A 341 11.00 -14.79 14.40
N PHE A 342 11.05 -13.46 14.22
CA PHE A 342 11.10 -12.50 15.32
C PHE A 342 9.88 -12.62 16.25
N LEU A 343 8.71 -12.87 15.68
CA LEU A 343 7.46 -13.09 16.42
C LEU A 343 7.30 -14.52 16.95
N LYS A 344 8.34 -15.37 16.81
CA LYS A 344 8.36 -16.79 17.21
C LYS A 344 7.29 -17.64 16.52
N GLN A 345 6.84 -17.22 15.34
CA GLN A 345 5.89 -17.94 14.50
C GLN A 345 6.64 -18.86 13.52
N TYR A 346 7.45 -19.78 14.04
CA TYR A 346 8.37 -20.61 13.25
C TYR A 346 7.66 -21.50 12.23
N LEU A 347 6.47 -22.02 12.56
CA LEU A 347 5.68 -22.84 11.64
C LEU A 347 5.28 -22.04 10.39
N ARG A 348 4.79 -20.81 10.59
CA ARG A 348 4.42 -19.93 9.49
C ARG A 348 5.62 -19.53 8.64
N ALA A 349 6.76 -19.28 9.28
CA ALA A 349 8.01 -19.02 8.59
C ALA A 349 8.44 -20.21 7.70
N LYS A 350 8.32 -21.44 8.22
CA LYS A 350 8.56 -22.67 7.46
C LYS A 350 7.60 -22.83 6.28
N GLU A 351 6.31 -22.63 6.49
CA GLU A 351 5.29 -22.71 5.44
C GLU A 351 5.59 -21.77 4.27
N LEU A 352 5.95 -20.51 4.56
CA LEU A 352 6.32 -19.52 3.55
C LEU A 352 7.52 -19.94 2.70
N ILE A 353 8.53 -20.56 3.33
CA ILE A 353 9.72 -21.04 2.63
C ILE A 353 9.38 -22.25 1.76
N VAL A 354 8.66 -23.23 2.32
CA VAL A 354 8.28 -24.45 1.60
C VAL A 354 7.39 -24.10 0.41
N GLU A 355 6.43 -23.19 0.58
CA GLU A 355 5.60 -22.69 -0.51
C GLU A 355 6.45 -22.06 -1.61
N TYR A 356 7.42 -21.20 -1.26
CA TYR A 356 8.29 -20.58 -2.24
C TYR A 356 9.17 -21.59 -2.99
N VAL A 357 9.81 -22.53 -2.27
CA VAL A 357 10.66 -23.59 -2.83
C VAL A 357 9.87 -24.50 -3.77
N LYS A 358 8.61 -24.80 -3.44
CA LYS A 358 7.76 -25.68 -4.25
C LYS A 358 7.42 -25.10 -5.63
N TYR A 359 7.23 -23.79 -5.72
CA TYR A 359 6.74 -23.14 -6.94
C TYR A 359 7.81 -22.41 -7.75
N ASN A 360 9.05 -22.29 -7.25
CA ASN A 360 10.13 -21.60 -7.94
C ASN A 360 11.26 -22.56 -8.29
N VAL A 361 11.70 -22.52 -9.56
CA VAL A 361 12.79 -23.37 -10.05
C VAL A 361 14.15 -22.89 -9.53
N SER A 362 14.35 -21.56 -9.48
CA SER A 362 15.58 -20.96 -8.97
C SER A 362 15.33 -20.35 -7.60
N ILE A 363 16.01 -20.90 -6.59
CA ILE A 363 15.86 -20.48 -5.20
C ILE A 363 17.10 -19.69 -4.78
N PRO A 364 16.95 -18.44 -4.30
CA PRO A 364 18.08 -17.67 -3.79
C PRO A 364 18.74 -18.34 -2.57
N VAL A 365 20.07 -18.25 -2.49
CA VAL A 365 20.88 -18.79 -1.38
C VAL A 365 20.32 -18.37 -0.01
N ALA A 366 19.93 -17.11 0.13
CA ALA A 366 19.37 -16.58 1.38
C ALA A 366 18.10 -17.33 1.84
N ILE A 367 17.28 -17.86 0.93
CA ILE A 367 16.09 -18.64 1.31
C ILE A 367 16.48 -20.04 1.80
N HIS A 368 17.50 -20.67 1.20
CA HIS A 368 18.05 -21.91 1.73
C HIS A 368 18.67 -21.73 3.11
N GLU A 369 19.41 -20.64 3.35
CA GLU A 369 19.93 -20.32 4.68
C GLU A 369 18.80 -20.17 5.72
N LYS A 370 17.69 -19.52 5.33
CA LYS A 370 16.48 -19.41 6.16
C LYS A 370 15.88 -20.77 6.48
N LEU A 371 15.77 -21.65 5.49
CA LEU A 371 15.26 -23.02 5.67
C LEU A 371 16.11 -23.77 6.69
N ILE A 372 17.42 -23.80 6.50
CA ILE A 372 18.38 -24.48 7.40
C ILE A 372 18.24 -23.93 8.82
N SER A 373 18.15 -22.60 8.96
CA SER A 373 18.01 -21.96 10.28
C SER A 373 16.74 -22.37 11.01
N ILE A 374 15.62 -22.49 10.29
CA ILE A 374 14.34 -22.90 10.87
C ILE A 374 14.33 -24.40 11.17
N GLU A 375 14.85 -25.23 10.27
CA GLU A 375 14.95 -26.68 10.50
C GLU A 375 15.79 -27.01 11.72
N ARG A 376 16.87 -26.25 12.00
CA ARG A 376 17.64 -26.44 13.23
C ARG A 376 16.83 -26.09 14.49
N ILE A 377 15.94 -25.09 14.43
CA ILE A 377 15.07 -24.73 15.56
C ILE A 377 14.07 -25.84 15.85
N PHE A 378 13.53 -26.50 14.82
CA PHE A 378 12.60 -27.63 15.01
C PHE A 378 13.32 -28.92 15.45
N ASN A 379 14.58 -29.10 15.06
CA ASN A 379 15.34 -30.33 15.28
C ASN A 379 16.65 -30.04 16.03
N GLU A 380 16.53 -29.50 17.26
CA GLU A 380 17.67 -28.92 18.01
C GLU A 380 18.86 -29.87 18.20
N ASN A 381 18.61 -31.18 18.29
CA ASN A 381 19.62 -32.21 18.57
C ASN A 381 19.71 -33.31 17.49
N ASP A 382 19.06 -33.13 16.34
CA ASP A 382 19.10 -34.09 15.23
C ASP A 382 20.12 -33.65 14.19
N ASP A 383 21.37 -34.01 14.44
CA ASP A 383 22.48 -33.71 13.54
C ASP A 383 22.38 -34.45 12.20
N ASP A 384 21.78 -35.65 12.19
CA ASP A 384 21.64 -36.45 10.96
C ASP A 384 20.59 -35.82 10.03
N HIS A 385 19.47 -35.35 10.58
CA HIS A 385 18.48 -34.58 9.83
C HIS A 385 19.08 -33.31 9.22
N MET A 386 19.87 -32.56 9.99
CA MET A 386 20.53 -31.35 9.46
C MET A 386 21.50 -31.67 8.34
N LEU A 387 22.36 -32.68 8.49
CA LEU A 387 23.29 -33.10 7.44
C LEU A 387 22.56 -33.58 6.17
N ASN A 388 21.43 -34.28 6.32
CA ASN A 388 20.59 -34.67 5.18
C ASN A 388 20.01 -33.46 4.44
N ILE A 389 19.59 -32.41 5.15
CA ILE A 389 19.14 -31.16 4.51
C ILE A 389 20.29 -30.50 3.74
N PHE A 390 21.47 -30.38 4.36
CA PHE A 390 22.66 -29.84 3.68
C PHE A 390 23.01 -30.65 2.44
N LYS A 391 22.94 -31.99 2.53
CA LYS A 391 23.17 -32.91 1.40
C LYS A 391 22.24 -32.60 0.23
N SER A 392 20.93 -32.56 0.49
CA SER A 392 19.92 -32.26 -0.53
C SER A 392 20.17 -30.90 -1.17
N ILE A 393 20.37 -29.85 -0.37
CA ILE A 393 20.57 -28.49 -0.90
C ILE A 393 21.83 -28.41 -1.76
N ILE A 394 22.94 -29.01 -1.33
CA ILE A 394 24.20 -28.96 -2.10
C ILE A 394 24.08 -29.77 -3.39
N GLN A 395 23.44 -30.94 -3.35
CA GLN A 395 23.22 -31.76 -4.55
C GLN A 395 22.27 -31.09 -5.54
N ASP A 396 21.22 -30.42 -5.06
CA ASP A 396 20.25 -29.75 -5.92
C ASP A 396 20.81 -28.46 -6.52
N THR A 397 21.55 -27.67 -5.73
CA THR A 397 22.06 -26.36 -6.15
C THR A 397 23.45 -26.40 -6.79
N GLN A 398 24.20 -27.48 -6.58
CA GLN A 398 25.61 -27.62 -7.00
C GLN A 398 26.50 -26.45 -6.52
N ASN A 399 26.17 -25.84 -5.38
CA ASN A 399 26.82 -24.64 -4.86
C ASN A 399 27.64 -24.95 -3.60
N ASP A 400 28.97 -24.70 -3.65
CA ASP A 400 29.87 -24.99 -2.54
C ASP A 400 29.72 -24.05 -1.33
N TRP A 401 29.04 -22.92 -1.47
CA TRP A 401 28.80 -21.97 -0.38
C TRP A 401 28.21 -22.64 0.87
N PHE A 402 27.34 -23.64 0.71
CA PHE A 402 26.69 -24.29 1.85
C PHE A 402 27.65 -25.10 2.73
N PHE A 403 28.85 -25.47 2.25
CA PHE A 403 29.91 -26.02 3.11
C PHE A 403 30.45 -24.97 4.09
N ASN A 404 30.49 -23.70 3.68
CA ASN A 404 30.80 -22.59 4.59
C ASN A 404 29.68 -22.40 5.61
N VAL A 405 28.42 -22.47 5.16
CA VAL A 405 27.24 -22.34 6.03
C VAL A 405 27.24 -23.44 7.11
N LEU A 406 27.57 -24.69 6.74
CA LEU A 406 27.68 -25.84 7.65
C LEU A 406 28.64 -25.59 8.83
N ASN A 407 29.67 -24.76 8.65
CA ASN A 407 30.64 -24.47 9.71
C ASN A 407 30.06 -23.64 10.86
N TYR A 408 28.98 -22.90 10.62
CA TYR A 408 28.32 -22.08 11.65
C TYR A 408 27.34 -22.88 12.53
N TYR A 409 27.01 -24.12 12.16
CA TYR A 409 26.12 -24.99 12.92
C TYR A 409 26.93 -25.94 13.81
N SER A 410 26.51 -26.08 15.07
CA SER A 410 27.09 -27.03 16.01
C SER A 410 26.56 -28.42 15.71
N ILE A 411 27.32 -29.19 14.93
CA ILE A 411 27.06 -30.58 14.58
C ILE A 411 28.30 -31.38 14.96
N ASP A 412 28.10 -32.62 15.40
CA ASP A 412 29.17 -33.55 15.76
C ASP A 412 30.28 -33.61 14.70
N LYS A 413 31.53 -33.60 15.17
CA LYS A 413 32.72 -33.48 14.32
C LYS A 413 32.90 -34.72 13.44
N ASP A 414 32.69 -35.90 14.00
CA ASP A 414 32.89 -37.16 13.29
C ASP A 414 31.80 -37.29 12.20
N LYS A 415 30.57 -36.90 12.52
CA LYS A 415 29.48 -36.81 11.52
C LYS A 415 29.78 -35.81 10.41
N LYS A 416 30.33 -34.62 10.71
CA LYS A 416 30.78 -33.66 9.67
C LYS A 416 31.88 -34.25 8.78
N MET A 417 32.84 -34.97 9.35
CA MET A 417 33.91 -35.60 8.58
C MET A 417 33.36 -36.68 7.63
N VAL A 418 32.45 -37.53 8.10
CA VAL A 418 31.78 -38.53 7.27
C VAL A 418 31.01 -37.86 6.14
N PHE A 419 30.20 -36.84 6.45
CA PHE A 419 29.45 -36.07 5.48
C PHE A 419 30.34 -35.45 4.39
N LEU A 420 31.45 -34.79 4.77
CA LEU A 420 32.36 -34.20 3.79
C LEU A 420 33.04 -35.27 2.93
N ALA A 421 33.41 -36.41 3.51
CA ALA A 421 33.99 -37.53 2.77
C ALA A 421 33.01 -38.13 1.74
N GLU A 422 31.71 -38.15 2.03
CA GLU A 422 30.67 -38.53 1.07
C GLU A 422 30.57 -37.55 -0.10
N MET A 423 30.78 -36.25 0.14
CA MET A 423 30.63 -35.16 -0.83
C MET A 423 31.94 -34.83 -1.58
N LYS A 424 32.83 -35.82 -1.75
CA LYS A 424 34.17 -35.67 -2.33
C LYS A 424 34.21 -35.13 -3.77
N GLU A 425 33.09 -35.18 -4.49
CA GLU A 425 32.93 -34.58 -5.82
C GLU A 425 33.15 -33.06 -5.83
N PHE A 426 32.98 -32.38 -4.69
CA PHE A 426 33.23 -30.94 -4.54
C PHE A 426 34.68 -30.60 -4.15
N LYS A 427 35.58 -31.60 -4.11
CA LYS A 427 37.00 -31.40 -3.79
C LYS A 427 37.67 -30.43 -4.78
N GLY A 428 38.45 -29.48 -4.27
CA GLY A 428 39.07 -28.41 -5.06
C GLY A 428 38.22 -27.14 -5.16
N GLN A 429 36.98 -27.16 -4.65
CA GLN A 429 36.15 -25.97 -4.52
C GLN A 429 36.46 -25.25 -3.21
N LYS A 430 36.44 -23.91 -3.26
CA LYS A 430 36.96 -23.02 -2.20
C LYS A 430 36.35 -23.33 -0.83
N TYR A 431 35.02 -23.39 -0.76
CA TYR A 431 34.32 -23.51 0.52
C TYR A 431 34.32 -24.95 1.05
N TYR A 432 34.31 -25.95 0.16
CA TYR A 432 34.49 -27.36 0.54
C TYR A 432 35.88 -27.59 1.17
N ASP A 433 36.95 -27.16 0.50
CA ASP A 433 38.32 -27.36 0.99
C ASP A 433 38.55 -26.61 2.32
N THR A 434 37.93 -25.43 2.47
CA THR A 434 37.96 -24.67 3.73
C THR A 434 37.24 -25.42 4.86
N ALA A 435 36.06 -25.98 4.60
CA ALA A 435 35.34 -26.78 5.59
C ALA A 435 36.13 -28.03 5.99
N MET A 436 36.73 -28.75 5.03
CA MET A 436 37.59 -29.91 5.29
C MET A 436 38.79 -29.56 6.18
N LYS A 437 39.46 -28.43 5.93
CA LYS A 437 40.54 -27.94 6.79
C LYS A 437 40.06 -27.60 8.18
N LEU A 438 38.98 -26.84 8.32
CA LEU A 438 38.46 -26.43 9.63
C LEU A 438 38.02 -27.62 10.49
N VAL A 439 37.38 -28.62 9.89
CA VAL A 439 36.96 -29.83 10.62
C VAL A 439 38.18 -30.69 10.97
N SER A 440 39.23 -30.75 10.16
CA SER A 440 40.46 -31.47 10.51
C SER A 440 41.34 -30.74 11.55
N GLU A 441 41.38 -29.41 11.55
CA GLU A 441 42.25 -28.58 12.39
C GLU A 441 41.67 -28.26 13.79
N LYS A 442 40.34 -28.23 13.99
CA LYS A 442 39.69 -27.96 15.30
C LYS A 442 39.86 -29.12 16.30
N GLY A 443 41.09 -29.36 16.73
CA GLY A 443 41.47 -30.29 17.80
C GLY A 443 41.89 -29.60 19.11
N LYS A 444 41.93 -28.27 19.17
CA LYS A 444 42.27 -27.52 20.40
C LYS A 444 41.46 -26.22 20.45
N GLU A 445 40.82 -26.02 21.59
CA GLU A 445 40.17 -24.79 22.09
C GLU A 445 38.70 -24.49 21.66
N ASP A 446 37.86 -24.64 22.69
CA ASP A 446 36.68 -23.87 23.08
C ASP A 446 35.30 -24.09 22.42
N GLN A 447 34.44 -24.69 23.26
CA GLN A 447 33.01 -24.42 23.37
C GLN A 447 32.77 -22.93 23.68
N GLU A 448 32.80 -22.03 22.70
CA GLU A 448 32.16 -20.72 22.91
C GLU A 448 31.40 -20.21 21.68
N LYS A 449 30.08 -20.09 21.93
CA LYS A 449 29.09 -19.22 21.27
C LYS A 449 28.89 -19.48 19.78
N SER A 450 27.92 -20.37 19.51
CA SER A 450 27.07 -20.24 18.33
C SER A 450 26.70 -18.76 18.13
N PRO A 451 26.75 -18.22 16.91
CA PRO A 451 26.26 -16.87 16.65
C PRO A 451 24.86 -16.79 17.24
N ASN A 452 24.62 -15.86 18.17
CA ASN A 452 23.26 -15.59 18.62
C ASN A 452 22.56 -14.95 17.43
N PHE A 453 21.92 -15.77 16.60
CA PHE A 453 21.29 -15.31 15.36
C PHE A 453 20.21 -14.26 15.65
N ASN A 454 19.60 -14.25 16.85
CA ASN A 454 18.73 -13.15 17.28
C ASN A 454 19.50 -11.82 17.48
N GLN A 455 20.76 -11.87 17.89
CA GLN A 455 21.62 -10.70 18.06
C GLN A 455 22.17 -10.22 16.70
N LEU A 456 22.51 -11.14 15.80
CA LEU A 456 22.86 -10.82 14.40
C LEU A 456 21.65 -10.23 13.64
N TYR A 457 20.44 -10.76 13.89
CA TYR A 457 19.18 -10.23 13.36
C TYR A 457 18.86 -8.85 13.89
N LYS A 458 19.04 -8.64 15.20
CA LYS A 458 18.93 -7.31 15.83
C LYS A 458 20.02 -6.35 15.35
N GLN A 459 21.13 -6.81 14.79
CA GLN A 459 22.11 -5.92 14.19
C GLN A 459 21.72 -5.59 12.74
N LEU A 460 21.25 -6.56 11.96
CA LEU A 460 20.84 -6.36 10.56
C LEU A 460 19.57 -5.49 10.40
N LEU A 461 18.61 -5.62 11.32
CA LEU A 461 17.41 -4.76 11.33
C LEU A 461 17.71 -3.31 11.73
N TYR A 462 18.80 -3.08 12.47
CA TYR A 462 19.18 -1.76 12.97
C TYR A 462 20.38 -1.16 12.19
N SER A 463 21.10 -1.93 11.38
CA SER A 463 22.20 -1.45 10.53
C SER A 463 21.73 -0.83 9.21
N SER A 464 20.42 -0.62 9.06
CA SER A 464 19.81 0.04 7.90
C SER A 464 19.23 1.43 8.25
N SER A 465 19.55 1.95 9.44
CA SER A 465 19.27 3.33 9.86
C SER A 465 20.27 4.32 9.27
#